data_AF-A0AAJ2CFF1-F1
#
_entry.id   AF-A0AAJ2CFF1-F1
#
_cell.length_a   1.000
_cell.length_b   1.000
_cell.length_c   1.000
_cell.angle_alpha   90.00
_cell.angle_beta   90.00
_cell.angle_gamma   90.00
#
_symmetry.space_group_name_H-M   'P 1'
#
loop_
_entity.id
_entity.type
_entity.pdbx_description
1 polymer ?
#
loop_
_entity_poly.entity_id
_entity_poly.type
_entity_poly.pdbx_seq_one_letter_code
_entity_poly.pdbx_strand_id
1 'polypeptide(L)'
;MLSKIFPAHYDDVYRGHKFALVLLVFITIFNTIMWYQSVFNTYYAAAEADNIPLASYPADAALQIISIFAKLGNVHFIFIVLSVLALIRYRSMISLVFLLQIWEYVTRLAINNHLHDTPWVSLPGDLAQAIVQSLFYAMLLGFALSLWHRDRSASPS
;
A
#
# COMPACT_ATOMS: atom_id res chain seq x y z
N MET A 1 -11.34 -13.10 16.75
CA MET A 1 -10.88 -12.31 15.59
C MET A 1 -9.58 -11.57 15.89
N LEU A 2 -9.42 -10.91 17.05
CA LEU A 2 -8.14 -10.31 17.46
C LEU A 2 -6.97 -11.29 17.55
N SER A 3 -7.19 -12.55 17.98
CA SER A 3 -6.17 -13.60 17.99
C SER A 3 -5.65 -14.02 16.60
N LYS A 4 -6.31 -13.56 15.52
CA LYS A 4 -5.87 -13.75 14.13
C LYS A 4 -5.10 -12.54 13.60
N ILE A 5 -5.35 -11.35 14.18
CA ILE A 5 -4.64 -10.10 13.85
C ILE A 5 -3.32 -10.03 14.65
N PHE A 6 -3.34 -10.50 15.89
CA PHE A 6 -2.19 -10.67 16.77
C PHE A 6 -2.08 -12.14 17.21
N PRO A 7 -1.47 -13.01 16.39
CA PRO A 7 -1.25 -14.39 16.77
C PRO A 7 -0.25 -14.46 17.94
N ALA A 8 -0.63 -15.15 19.01
CA ALA A 8 0.20 -15.33 20.21
C ALA A 8 1.42 -16.24 19.98
N HIS A 9 1.48 -16.94 18.85
CA HIS A 9 2.61 -17.77 18.41
C HIS A 9 2.92 -17.48 16.94
N TYR A 10 4.18 -17.15 16.66
CA TYR A 10 4.71 -16.93 15.31
C TYR A 10 5.09 -18.27 14.66
N ASP A 11 4.10 -19.14 14.45
CA ASP A 11 4.34 -20.43 13.78
C ASP A 11 4.23 -20.28 12.25
N ASP A 12 5.11 -21.00 11.53
CA ASP A 12 5.27 -21.01 10.07
C ASP A 12 4.07 -21.65 9.32
N VAL A 13 3.03 -22.07 10.04
CA VAL A 13 1.84 -22.72 9.50
C VAL A 13 0.83 -21.68 9.02
N TYR A 14 1.03 -21.20 7.79
CA TYR A 14 0.06 -20.33 7.13
C TYR A 14 -1.24 -21.06 6.82
N ARG A 15 -2.28 -20.81 7.61
CA ARG A 15 -3.64 -21.36 7.40
C ARG A 15 -4.49 -20.52 6.42
N GLY A 16 -4.01 -19.37 5.93
CA GLY A 16 -4.77 -18.47 5.04
C GLY A 16 -4.85 -18.94 3.57
N HIS A 17 -5.71 -18.30 2.77
CA HIS A 17 -5.87 -18.61 1.35
C HIS A 17 -4.61 -18.24 0.56
N LYS A 18 -4.13 -19.14 -0.32
CA LYS A 18 -2.92 -18.91 -1.15
C LYS A 18 -3.02 -17.68 -2.04
N PHE A 19 -4.25 -17.24 -2.36
CA PHE A 19 -4.50 -16.04 -3.15
C PHE A 19 -4.04 -14.75 -2.46
N ALA A 20 -4.11 -14.67 -1.12
CA ALA A 20 -3.62 -13.51 -0.38
C ALA A 20 -2.08 -13.38 -0.47
N LEU A 21 -1.35 -14.49 -0.63
CA LEU A 21 0.10 -14.47 -0.88
C LEU A 21 0.41 -13.91 -2.26
N VAL A 22 -0.30 -14.38 -3.30
CA VAL A 22 -0.12 -13.88 -4.68
C VAL A 22 -0.42 -12.38 -4.74
N LEU A 23 -1.48 -11.95 -4.06
CA LEU A 23 -1.85 -10.54 -4.02
C LEU A 23 -0.82 -9.69 -3.28
N LEU A 24 -0.28 -10.19 -2.16
CA LEU A 24 0.78 -9.51 -1.44
C LEU A 24 2.06 -9.39 -2.27
N VAL A 25 2.43 -10.42 -3.03
CA VAL A 25 3.56 -10.35 -3.99
C VAL A 25 3.31 -9.25 -5.02
N PHE A 26 2.13 -9.22 -5.61
CA PHE A 26 1.76 -8.21 -6.60
C PHE A 26 1.86 -6.78 -6.02
N ILE A 27 1.28 -6.56 -4.85
CA ILE A 27 1.33 -5.26 -4.16
C ILE A 27 2.78 -4.88 -3.81
N THR A 28 3.61 -5.84 -3.40
CA THR A 28 5.03 -5.60 -3.11
C THR A 28 5.79 -5.12 -4.35
N ILE A 29 5.50 -5.70 -5.52
CA ILE A 29 6.10 -5.27 -6.80
C ILE A 29 5.70 -3.82 -7.10
N PHE A 30 4.42 -3.47 -7.01
CA PHE A 30 3.96 -2.10 -7.25
C PHE A 30 4.56 -1.10 -6.27
N ASN A 31 4.61 -1.44 -4.98
CA ASN A 31 5.26 -0.60 -3.98
C ASN A 31 6.75 -0.39 -4.30
N THR A 32 7.43 -1.41 -4.84
CA THR A 32 8.83 -1.30 -5.29
C THR A 32 9.00 -0.36 -6.47
N ILE A 33 8.08 -0.41 -7.44
CA ILE A 33 8.07 0.53 -8.57
C ILE A 33 7.83 1.96 -8.07
N MET A 34 6.85 2.16 -7.17
CA MET A 34 6.57 3.47 -6.59
C MET A 34 7.75 4.02 -5.80
N TRP A 35 8.39 3.20 -4.97
CA TRP A 35 9.61 3.56 -4.25
C TRP A 35 10.73 3.98 -5.22
N TYR A 36 10.97 3.18 -6.26
CA TYR A 36 11.99 3.47 -7.26
C TYR A 36 11.73 4.81 -7.96
N GLN A 37 10.50 5.03 -8.41
CA GLN A 37 10.11 6.29 -9.05
C GLN A 37 10.24 7.48 -8.11
N SER A 38 9.85 7.33 -6.84
CA SER A 38 9.94 8.42 -5.86
C SER A 38 11.39 8.80 -5.52
N VAL A 39 12.31 7.83 -5.46
CA VAL A 39 13.72 8.06 -5.11
C VAL A 39 14.55 8.53 -6.31
N PHE A 40 14.38 7.91 -7.48
CA PHE A 40 15.22 8.16 -8.65
C PHE A 40 14.59 9.08 -9.68
N ASN A 41 13.26 9.18 -9.72
CA ASN A 41 12.50 10.00 -10.67
C ASN A 41 11.49 10.89 -9.94
N THR A 42 11.97 11.60 -8.94
CA THR A 42 11.14 12.37 -8.00
C THR A 42 10.33 13.47 -8.69
N TYR A 43 10.85 14.06 -9.77
CA TYR A 43 10.11 15.03 -10.58
C TYR A 43 8.86 14.41 -11.20
N TYR A 44 8.99 13.24 -11.81
CA TYR A 44 7.85 12.50 -12.37
C TYR A 44 6.86 12.10 -11.28
N ALA A 45 7.34 11.60 -10.13
CA ALA A 45 6.48 11.23 -9.01
C ALA A 45 5.64 12.43 -8.52
N ALA A 46 6.26 13.58 -8.29
CA ALA A 46 5.54 14.75 -7.80
C ALA A 46 4.63 15.41 -8.86
N ALA A 47 5.10 15.55 -10.11
CA ALA A 47 4.34 16.23 -11.16
C ALA A 47 3.24 15.37 -11.79
N GLU A 48 3.55 14.10 -12.10
CA GLU A 48 2.65 13.22 -12.86
C GLU A 48 1.84 12.30 -11.94
N ALA A 49 2.42 11.81 -10.84
CA ALA A 49 1.69 10.90 -9.96
C ALA A 49 0.83 11.62 -8.90
N ASP A 50 1.31 12.78 -8.41
CA ASP A 50 0.62 13.57 -7.39
C ASP A 50 0.02 14.88 -7.95
N ASN A 51 0.09 15.10 -9.26
CA ASN A 51 -0.41 16.29 -9.97
C ASN A 51 0.02 17.63 -9.36
N ILE A 52 1.21 17.68 -8.76
CA ILE A 52 1.74 18.92 -8.19
C ILE A 52 2.25 19.78 -9.33
N PRO A 53 1.74 21.02 -9.52
CA PRO A 53 2.13 21.87 -10.63
C PRO A 53 3.52 22.49 -10.38
N LEU A 54 4.57 21.66 -10.38
CA LEU A 54 5.95 22.05 -10.11
C LEU A 54 6.45 23.19 -11.02
N ALA A 55 5.96 23.24 -12.26
CA ALA A 55 6.30 24.29 -13.23
C ALA A 55 5.71 25.67 -12.88
N SER A 56 4.71 25.75 -12.00
CA SER A 56 4.11 27.02 -11.56
C SER A 56 4.81 27.64 -10.36
N TYR A 57 5.67 26.87 -9.68
CA TYR A 57 6.40 27.33 -8.50
C TYR A 57 7.75 27.96 -8.88
N PRO A 58 8.26 28.89 -8.04
CA PRO A 58 9.65 29.34 -8.14
C PRO A 58 10.63 28.16 -8.09
N ALA A 59 11.73 28.25 -8.84
CA ALA A 59 12.70 27.15 -8.97
C ALA A 59 13.21 26.62 -7.62
N ASP A 60 13.51 27.53 -6.68
CA ASP A 60 13.96 27.17 -5.34
C ASP A 60 12.89 26.42 -4.54
N ALA A 61 11.62 26.79 -4.68
CA ALA A 61 10.50 26.11 -4.02
C ALA A 61 10.27 24.72 -4.62
N ALA A 62 10.35 24.59 -5.95
CA ALA A 62 10.23 23.31 -6.64
C ALA A 62 11.32 22.32 -6.18
N LEU A 63 12.57 22.76 -6.04
CA LEU A 63 13.67 21.92 -5.56
C LEU A 63 13.46 21.42 -4.13
N GLN A 64 12.90 22.26 -3.26
CA GLN A 64 12.58 21.87 -1.88
C GLN A 64 11.45 20.84 -1.83
N ILE A 65 10.40 21.03 -2.64
CA ILE A 65 9.28 20.07 -2.75
C ILE A 65 9.82 18.72 -3.26
N ILE A 66 10.62 18.73 -4.32
CA ILE A 66 11.28 17.52 -4.84
C ILE A 66 12.10 16.84 -3.73
N SER A 67 12.89 17.59 -2.96
CA SER A 67 13.69 17.04 -1.86
C SER A 67 12.84 16.41 -0.75
N ILE A 68 11.66 16.95 -0.47
CA ILE A 68 10.70 16.36 0.48
C ILE A 68 10.11 15.07 -0.09
N PHE A 69 9.73 15.07 -1.37
CA PHE A 69 9.19 13.88 -2.04
C PHE A 69 10.18 12.73 -2.10
N ALA A 70 11.46 13.00 -2.37
CA ALA A 70 12.51 11.99 -2.36
C ALA A 70 12.65 11.33 -0.97
N LYS A 71 12.50 12.12 0.10
CA LYS A 71 12.51 11.62 1.49
C LYS A 71 11.25 10.82 1.81
N LEU A 72 10.09 11.29 1.34
CA LEU A 72 8.79 10.67 1.60
C LEU A 72 8.69 9.29 0.92
N GLY A 73 9.30 9.12 -0.25
CA GLY A 73 9.41 7.84 -0.95
C GLY A 73 9.99 6.71 -0.11
N ASN A 74 10.85 7.04 0.86
CA ASN A 74 11.49 6.06 1.73
C ASN A 74 10.50 5.33 2.66
N VAL A 75 9.30 5.87 2.89
CA VAL A 75 8.24 5.18 3.64
C VAL A 75 7.78 3.91 2.92
N HIS A 76 7.72 3.92 1.59
CA HIS A 76 7.37 2.73 0.81
C HIS A 76 8.41 1.61 0.95
N PHE A 77 9.68 1.95 1.19
CA PHE A 77 10.74 0.97 1.44
C PHE A 77 10.44 0.10 2.66
N ILE A 78 9.96 0.72 3.74
CA ILE A 78 9.59 0.01 4.97
C ILE A 78 8.47 -1.01 4.69
N PHE A 79 7.46 -0.63 3.93
CA PHE A 79 6.37 -1.54 3.56
C PHE A 79 6.83 -2.68 2.64
N ILE A 80 7.77 -2.44 1.74
CA ILE A 80 8.38 -3.50 0.91
C ILE A 80 9.10 -4.51 1.80
N VAL A 81 9.96 -4.02 2.72
CA VAL A 81 10.71 -4.89 3.64
C VAL A 81 9.75 -5.70 4.52
N LEU A 82 8.72 -5.08 5.08
CA LEU A 82 7.70 -5.79 5.88
C LEU A 82 6.94 -6.83 5.07
N SER A 83 6.62 -6.54 3.80
CA SER A 83 5.91 -7.47 2.92
C SER A 83 6.79 -8.66 2.55
N VAL A 84 8.07 -8.43 2.24
CA VAL A 84 9.06 -9.50 1.97
C VAL A 84 9.27 -10.37 3.22
N LEU A 85 9.40 -9.75 4.39
CA LEU A 85 9.56 -10.47 5.66
C LEU A 85 8.34 -11.36 5.97
N ALA A 86 7.13 -10.86 5.71
CA ALA A 86 5.89 -11.62 5.85
C ALA A 86 5.79 -12.78 4.83
N LEU A 87 6.31 -12.61 3.61
CA LEU A 87 6.33 -13.66 2.59
C LEU A 87 7.34 -14.78 2.90
N ILE A 88 8.51 -14.43 3.45
CA ILE A 88 9.62 -15.38 3.68
C ILE A 88 9.46 -16.14 5.01
N ARG A 89 9.15 -15.45 6.10
CA ARG A 89 9.29 -16.02 7.46
C ARG A 89 8.05 -15.89 8.33
N TYR A 90 7.28 -14.82 8.17
CA TYR A 90 6.16 -14.53 9.08
C TYR A 90 4.85 -14.44 8.33
N ARG A 91 4.41 -15.56 7.74
CA ARG A 91 3.16 -15.61 6.96
C ARG A 91 1.93 -15.27 7.79
N SER A 92 1.99 -15.43 9.11
CA SER A 92 0.96 -14.97 10.04
C SER A 92 0.83 -13.44 10.13
N MET A 93 1.87 -12.68 9.74
CA MET A 93 1.85 -11.22 9.69
C MET A 93 1.19 -10.66 8.42
N ILE A 94 0.80 -11.50 7.45
CA ILE A 94 0.23 -11.05 6.18
C ILE A 94 -1.01 -10.17 6.41
N SER A 95 -1.92 -10.58 7.30
CA SER A 95 -3.10 -9.77 7.65
C SER A 95 -2.72 -8.42 8.26
N LEU A 96 -1.67 -8.39 9.07
CA LEU A 96 -1.17 -7.17 9.72
C LEU A 96 -0.51 -6.24 8.68
N VAL A 97 0.26 -6.77 7.74
CA VAL A 97 0.87 -5.99 6.65
C VAL A 97 -0.20 -5.35 5.77
N PHE A 98 -1.25 -6.09 5.41
CA PHE A 98 -2.39 -5.52 4.69
C PHE A 98 -3.07 -4.41 5.50
N LEU A 99 -3.32 -4.64 6.79
CA LEU A 99 -3.95 -3.66 7.66
C LEU A 99 -3.13 -2.37 7.78
N LEU A 100 -1.80 -2.48 7.95
CA LEU A 100 -0.91 -1.33 8.04
C LEU A 100 -0.89 -0.51 6.75
N GLN A 101 -0.86 -1.18 5.59
CA GLN A 101 -0.87 -0.45 4.31
C GLN A 101 -2.26 0.16 4.01
N ILE A 102 -3.36 -0.51 4.38
CA ILE A 102 -4.71 0.07 4.30
C ILE A 102 -4.82 1.31 5.19
N TRP A 103 -4.34 1.21 6.42
CA TRP A 103 -4.32 2.32 7.37
C TRP A 103 -3.56 3.51 6.79
N GLU A 104 -2.38 3.26 6.25
CA GLU A 104 -1.53 4.31 5.68
C GLU A 104 -2.22 4.99 4.48
N TYR A 105 -2.87 4.24 3.58
CA TYR A 105 -3.66 4.81 2.49
C TYR A 105 -4.83 5.67 3.01
N VAL A 106 -5.59 5.18 4.00
CA VAL A 106 -6.72 5.92 4.59
C VAL A 106 -6.24 7.20 5.26
N THR A 107 -5.11 7.17 5.97
CA THR A 107 -4.54 8.38 6.56
C THR A 107 -4.12 9.39 5.51
N ARG A 108 -3.51 8.95 4.39
CA ARG A 108 -3.15 9.85 3.29
C ARG A 108 -4.39 10.48 2.67
N LEU A 109 -5.44 9.70 2.41
CA LEU A 109 -6.70 10.20 1.89
C LEU A 109 -7.35 11.22 2.83
N ALA A 110 -7.34 10.95 4.15
CA ALA A 110 -7.87 11.87 5.15
C ALA A 110 -7.08 13.18 5.22
N ILE A 111 -5.75 13.12 5.21
CA ILE A 111 -4.86 14.30 5.18
C ILE A 111 -5.13 15.13 3.92
N ASN A 112 -5.21 14.47 2.77
CA ASN A 112 -5.41 15.15 1.49
C ASN A 112 -6.77 15.84 1.41
N ASN A 113 -7.84 15.19 1.86
CA ASN A 113 -9.19 15.77 1.93
C ASN A 113 -9.31 16.88 2.98
N HIS A 114 -8.45 16.90 4.01
CA HIS A 114 -8.42 17.98 4.99
C HIS A 114 -7.66 19.21 4.49
N LEU A 115 -6.60 18.98 3.69
CA LEU A 115 -5.74 20.05 3.15
C LEU A 115 -6.28 20.68 1.86
N HIS A 116 -7.13 19.99 1.10
CA HIS A 116 -7.65 20.46 -0.18
C HIS A 116 -9.17 20.61 -0.14
N ASP A 117 -9.66 21.75 -0.64
CA ASP A 117 -11.09 22.05 -0.73
C ASP A 117 -11.81 21.18 -1.78
N THR A 118 -11.08 20.65 -2.76
CA THR A 118 -11.56 19.64 -3.69
C THR A 118 -11.20 18.25 -3.18
N PRO A 119 -12.14 17.28 -3.21
CA PRO A 119 -11.82 15.90 -2.91
C PRO A 119 -10.64 15.47 -3.76
N TRP A 120 -9.59 14.95 -3.13
CA TRP A 120 -8.45 14.41 -3.87
C TRP A 120 -8.87 13.26 -4.79
N VAL A 121 -10.08 12.72 -4.62
CA VAL A 121 -10.69 11.71 -5.48
C VAL A 121 -10.90 12.25 -6.89
N SER A 122 -9.96 11.87 -7.77
CA SER A 122 -10.05 11.83 -9.23
C SER A 122 -10.31 13.15 -9.94
N LEU A 123 -9.22 13.78 -10.41
CA LEU A 123 -9.25 14.41 -11.72
C LEU A 123 -9.50 13.29 -12.75
N PRO A 124 -10.59 13.32 -13.53
CA PRO A 124 -10.88 12.29 -14.53
C PRO A 124 -9.72 12.20 -15.53
N GLY A 125 -9.06 11.04 -15.60
CA GLY A 125 -7.99 10.77 -16.57
C GLY A 125 -6.57 10.59 -16.00
N ASP A 126 -6.37 10.75 -14.68
CA ASP A 126 -5.07 10.47 -14.07
C ASP A 126 -4.84 8.96 -13.89
N LEU A 127 -3.93 8.42 -14.71
CA LEU A 127 -3.54 7.01 -14.69
C LEU A 127 -2.83 6.62 -13.39
N ALA A 128 -2.02 7.50 -12.81
CA ALA A 128 -1.28 7.18 -11.60
C ALA A 128 -2.24 7.02 -10.41
N GLN A 129 -3.18 7.95 -10.26
CA GLN A 129 -4.21 7.86 -9.24
C GLN A 129 -5.10 6.62 -9.41
N ALA A 130 -5.51 6.30 -10.64
CA ALA A 130 -6.30 5.09 -10.92
C ALA A 130 -5.56 3.81 -10.49
N ILE A 131 -4.24 3.74 -10.72
CA ILE A 131 -3.39 2.63 -10.26
C ILE A 131 -3.39 2.55 -8.74
N VAL A 132 -3.12 3.64 -8.03
CA VAL A 132 -3.08 3.65 -6.56
C VAL A 132 -4.43 3.23 -5.96
N GLN A 133 -5.55 3.70 -6.53
CA GLN A 133 -6.88 3.32 -6.07
C GLN A 133 -7.19 1.83 -6.35
N SER A 134 -6.75 1.31 -7.50
CA SER A 134 -6.89 -0.12 -7.80
C SER A 134 -6.11 -1.00 -6.81
N LEU A 135 -4.90 -0.57 -6.41
CA LEU A 135 -4.10 -1.25 -5.39
C LEU A 135 -4.80 -1.25 -4.04
N PHE A 136 -5.44 -0.14 -3.65
CA PHE A 136 -6.22 -0.07 -2.42
C PHE A 136 -7.37 -1.10 -2.39
N TYR A 137 -8.15 -1.19 -3.47
CA TYR A 137 -9.20 -2.22 -3.57
C TYR A 137 -8.64 -3.63 -3.55
N ALA A 138 -7.49 -3.86 -4.21
CA ALA A 138 -6.79 -5.14 -4.14
C ALA A 138 -6.37 -5.45 -2.69
N MET A 139 -5.85 -4.49 -1.94
CA MET A 139 -5.47 -4.67 -0.54
C MET A 139 -6.65 -5.01 0.36
N LEU A 140 -7.81 -4.36 0.16
CA LEU A 140 -9.05 -4.70 0.86
C LEU A 140 -9.50 -6.14 0.55
N LEU A 141 -9.44 -6.54 -0.72
CA LEU A 141 -9.75 -7.92 -1.14
C LEU A 141 -8.77 -8.92 -0.52
N GLY A 142 -7.47 -8.61 -0.51
CA GLY A 142 -6.44 -9.43 0.12
C GLY A 142 -6.63 -9.59 1.61
N PHE A 143 -6.99 -8.50 2.30
CA PHE A 143 -7.31 -8.51 3.71
C PHE A 143 -8.56 -9.35 4.00
N ALA A 144 -9.65 -9.16 3.25
CA ALA A 144 -10.87 -9.94 3.39
C ALA A 144 -10.62 -11.44 3.15
N LEU A 145 -9.89 -11.79 2.09
CA LEU A 145 -9.50 -13.17 1.78
C LEU A 145 -8.53 -13.77 2.81
N SER A 146 -7.69 -12.93 3.41
CA SER A 146 -6.81 -13.36 4.50
C SER A 146 -7.60 -13.70 5.77
N LEU A 147 -8.77 -13.08 5.98
CA LEU A 147 -9.65 -13.35 7.11
C LEU A 147 -10.66 -14.47 6.85
N TRP A 148 -11.02 -14.71 5.58
CA TRP A 148 -11.98 -15.73 5.19
C TRP A 148 -11.37 -17.13 5.31
N HIS A 149 -11.87 -17.93 6.27
CA HIS A 149 -11.68 -19.38 6.28
C HIS A 149 -12.93 -20.08 5.72
N ARG A 150 -12.70 -21.08 4.88
CA ARG A 150 -13.72 -22.05 4.49
C ARG A 150 -13.79 -23.09 5.60
N ASP A 151 -14.84 -23.06 6.40
CA ASP A 151 -15.16 -24.17 7.30
C ASP A 151 -15.45 -25.40 6.43
N ARG A 152 -14.44 -26.24 6.20
CA ARG A 152 -14.65 -27.62 5.77
C ARG A 152 -14.89 -28.45 7.03
N SER A 153 -16.07 -28.30 7.60
CA SER A 153 -16.59 -29.24 8.59
C SER A 153 -18.03 -29.59 8.22
N ALA A 154 -18.17 -30.43 7.20
CA ALA A 154 -19.34 -31.26 7.01
C ALA A 154 -18.95 -32.47 6.17
N SER A 155 -18.29 -33.44 6.79
CA SER A 155 -18.35 -34.83 6.35
C SER A 155 -19.54 -35.47 7.04
N PRO A 156 -20.65 -35.79 6.36
CA PRO A 156 -21.54 -36.82 6.85
C PRO A 156 -20.85 -38.17 6.62
N SER A 157 -20.69 -38.89 7.72
CA SER A 157 -20.38 -40.33 7.81
C SER A 157 -21.29 -41.17 6.92
#